data_AF-A0A1C5ZT62-F1
#
_entry.id   AF-A0A1C5ZT62-F1
#
_cell.length_a   1.000
_cell.length_b   1.000
_cell.length_c   1.000
_cell.angle_alpha   90.00
_cell.angle_beta   90.00
_cell.angle_gamma   90.00
#
_symmetry.space_group_name_H-M   'P 1'
#
loop_
_entity.id
_entity.type
_entity.pdbx_description
1 polymer ?
#
loop_
_entity_poly.entity_id
_entity_poly.type
_entity_poly.pdbx_seq_one_letter_code
_entity_poly.pdbx_strand_id
1 'polypeptide(L)'
;MDRKAVSMWKVTKNLILTDVCVIALFWLIPSVKMLALLLGVLCAIGYMLWLGRCFLNDCKANLPGEDYQRIAAEFGFIWFWNPGRRKQWQYVAEESGETGAALLRIWRGNMVLVIVSLAVMAVLVWMG
;
A
#
# COMPACT_ATOMS: atom_id res chain seq x y z
N MET A 1 -12.93 8.10 -16.72
CA MET A 1 -11.89 7.48 -15.85
C MET A 1 -12.63 6.72 -14.74
N ASP A 2 -13.24 5.57 -15.02
CA ASP A 2 -14.56 5.32 -14.40
C ASP A 2 -14.67 4.32 -13.25
N ARG A 3 -13.74 3.38 -13.08
CA ARG A 3 -13.68 2.51 -11.88
C ARG A 3 -12.27 2.13 -11.45
N LYS A 4 -11.31 2.14 -12.39
CA LYS A 4 -9.98 1.53 -12.27
C LYS A 4 -9.02 2.15 -11.24
N ALA A 5 -9.22 3.42 -10.88
CA ALA A 5 -8.34 4.14 -9.96
C ALA A 5 -9.01 4.46 -8.62
N VAL A 6 -10.34 4.24 -8.48
CA VAL A 6 -11.11 4.71 -7.31
C VAL A 6 -10.70 3.95 -6.05
N SER A 7 -10.37 2.66 -6.18
CA SER A 7 -10.00 1.79 -5.07
C SER A 7 -8.64 2.17 -4.48
N MET A 8 -7.58 2.21 -5.29
CA MET A 8 -6.25 2.64 -4.84
C MET A 8 -6.20 4.12 -4.45
N TRP A 9 -6.93 5.00 -5.13
CA TRP A 9 -7.05 6.41 -4.76
C TRP A 9 -7.72 6.62 -3.40
N LYS A 10 -8.74 5.81 -3.07
CA LYS A 10 -9.40 5.85 -1.77
C LYS A 10 -8.44 5.45 -0.66
N VAL A 11 -7.56 4.47 -0.91
CA VAL A 11 -6.50 4.10 0.04
C VAL A 11 -5.49 5.24 0.22
N THR A 12 -5.03 5.86 -0.86
CA THR A 12 -4.10 7.01 -0.77
C THR A 12 -4.72 8.19 -0.01
N LYS A 13 -5.99 8.53 -0.27
CA LYS A 13 -6.70 9.58 0.48
C LYS A 13 -6.83 9.26 1.97
N ASN A 14 -7.19 8.02 2.30
CA ASN A 14 -7.35 7.60 3.69
C ASN A 14 -6.01 7.61 4.43
N LEU A 15 -4.93 7.20 3.77
CA LEU A 15 -3.58 7.24 4.31
C LEU A 15 -3.14 8.67 4.61
N ILE A 16 -3.28 9.59 3.64
CA ILE A 16 -2.97 11.02 3.84
C ILE A 16 -3.80 11.61 4.99
N LEU A 17 -5.11 11.33 5.03
CA LEU A 17 -5.96 11.82 6.11
C LEU A 17 -5.50 11.28 7.47
N THR A 18 -5.12 10.00 7.54
CA THR A 18 -4.62 9.38 8.76
C THR A 18 -3.31 10.02 9.20
N ASP A 19 -2.38 10.26 8.28
CA ASP A 19 -1.10 10.91 8.57
C ASP A 19 -1.29 12.31 9.11
N VAL A 20 -2.16 13.11 8.49
CA VAL A 20 -2.49 14.48 8.96
C VAL A 20 -3.12 14.43 10.36
N CYS A 21 -4.04 13.49 10.60
CA CYS A 21 -4.65 13.31 11.92
C CYS A 21 -3.61 12.91 12.98
N VAL A 22 -2.68 12.01 12.67
CA VAL A 22 -1.62 11.57 13.59
C VAL A 22 -0.65 12.71 13.88
N ILE A 23 -0.27 13.51 12.87
CA ILE A 23 0.58 14.69 13.07
C ILE A 23 -0.12 15.73 13.96
N ALA A 24 -1.41 15.98 13.75
CA ALA A 24 -2.18 16.89 14.59
C ALA A 24 -2.27 16.39 16.04
N LEU A 25 -2.50 15.09 16.26
CA LEU A 25 -2.51 14.47 17.59
C LEU A 25 -1.13 14.54 18.26
N PHE A 26 -0.04 14.37 17.50
CA PHE A 26 1.33 14.48 18.00
C PHE A 26 1.63 15.87 18.57
N TRP A 27 1.16 16.93 17.90
CA TRP A 27 1.26 18.31 18.39
C TRP A 27 0.42 18.57 19.64
N LEU A 28 -0.75 17.93 19.74
CA LEU A 28 -1.67 18.15 20.85
C LEU A 28 -1.20 17.48 22.15
N ILE A 29 -0.59 16.29 22.05
CA ILE A 29 -0.22 15.48 23.22
C ILE A 29 1.17 14.84 23.02
N PRO A 30 2.26 15.49 23.47
CA PRO A 30 3.63 14.98 23.30
C PRO A 30 3.97 13.77 24.18
N SER A 31 3.07 13.33 25.06
CA SER A 31 3.26 12.15 25.91
C SER A 31 2.82 10.83 25.25
N VAL A 32 2.09 10.87 24.12
CA VAL A 32 1.60 9.65 23.43
C VAL A 32 2.53 9.15 22.32
N LYS A 33 3.75 9.71 22.18
CA LYS A 33 4.67 9.45 21.05
C LYS A 33 4.93 7.97 20.76
N MET A 34 5.19 7.17 21.79
CA MET A 34 5.44 5.73 21.64
C MET A 34 4.17 4.95 21.27
N LEU A 35 3.01 5.38 21.79
CA LEU A 35 1.72 4.79 21.45
C LEU A 35 1.32 5.14 20.01
N ALA A 36 1.58 6.39 19.59
CA ALA A 36 1.35 6.86 18.24
C ALA A 36 2.24 6.13 17.23
N LEU A 37 3.49 5.82 17.58
CA LEU A 37 4.38 5.01 16.75
C LEU A 37 3.87 3.57 16.62
N LEU A 38 3.48 2.94 17.72
CA LEU A 38 2.86 1.61 17.72
C LEU A 38 1.60 1.56 16.85
N LEU A 39 0.72 2.54 17.02
CA LEU A 39 -0.51 2.66 16.24
C LEU A 39 -0.20 2.94 14.76
N GLY A 40 0.78 3.79 14.45
CA GLY A 40 1.23 4.08 13.10
C GLY A 40 1.76 2.84 12.38
N VAL A 41 2.56 2.01 13.07
CA VAL A 41 3.02 0.71 12.53
C VAL A 41 1.87 -0.24 12.26
N LEU A 42 0.93 -0.39 13.21
CA LEU A 42 -0.26 -1.23 13.00
C LEU A 42 -1.12 -0.72 11.84
N CYS A 43 -1.30 0.59 11.74
CA CYS A 43 -2.05 1.22 10.67
C CYS A 43 -1.38 1.00 9.31
N ALA A 44 -0.05 1.16 9.24
CA ALA A 44 0.71 0.91 8.02
C ALA A 44 0.64 -0.56 7.56
N ILE A 45 0.67 -1.53 8.49
CA ILE A 45 0.45 -2.94 8.17
C ILE A 45 -0.96 -3.14 7.59
N GLY A 46 -1.97 -2.53 8.23
CA GLY A 46 -3.35 -2.52 7.73
C GLY A 46 -3.45 -1.93 6.31
N TYR A 47 -2.77 -0.81 6.07
CA TYR A 47 -2.71 -0.15 4.76
C TYR A 47 -1.99 -1.01 3.71
N MET A 48 -0.90 -1.69 4.04
CA MET A 48 -0.23 -2.61 3.11
C MET A 48 -1.14 -3.78 2.72
N LEU A 49 -1.86 -4.38 3.67
CA LEU A 49 -2.80 -5.46 3.41
C LEU A 49 -4.00 -4.98 2.59
N TRP A 50 -4.52 -3.78 2.89
CA TRP A 50 -5.60 -3.16 2.14
C TRP A 50 -5.17 -2.83 0.71
N LEU A 51 -3.99 -2.22 0.52
CA LEU A 51 -3.41 -1.95 -0.80
C LEU A 51 -3.29 -3.23 -1.63
N GLY A 52 -2.89 -4.34 -1.02
CA GLY A 52 -2.80 -5.60 -1.73
C GLY A 52 -4.16 -6.18 -2.15
N ARG A 53 -5.17 -6.07 -1.29
CA ARG A 53 -6.56 -6.42 -1.64
C ARG A 53 -7.09 -5.54 -2.77
N CYS A 54 -6.83 -4.23 -2.73
CA CYS A 54 -7.23 -3.28 -3.76
C CYS A 54 -6.54 -3.60 -5.09
N PHE A 55 -5.24 -3.89 -5.07
CA PHE A 55 -4.49 -4.28 -6.26
C PHE A 55 -5.07 -5.53 -6.91
N LEU A 56 -5.33 -6.59 -6.14
CA LEU A 56 -5.94 -7.80 -6.69
C LEU A 56 -7.33 -7.56 -7.26
N ASN A 57 -8.16 -6.75 -6.60
CA ASN A 57 -9.48 -6.39 -7.12
C ASN A 57 -9.38 -5.58 -8.42
N ASP A 58 -8.44 -4.64 -8.50
CA ASP A 58 -8.22 -3.83 -9.70
C ASP A 58 -7.60 -4.69 -10.82
N CYS A 59 -6.75 -5.66 -10.50
CA CYS A 59 -6.25 -6.66 -11.45
C CYS A 59 -7.40 -7.52 -11.99
N LYS A 60 -8.26 -8.06 -11.12
CA LYS A 60 -9.42 -8.87 -11.51
C LYS A 60 -10.36 -8.14 -12.47
N ALA A 61 -10.49 -6.83 -12.30
CA ALA A 61 -11.37 -6.01 -13.12
C ALA A 61 -10.77 -5.61 -14.47
N ASN A 62 -9.44 -5.68 -14.63
CA ASN A 62 -8.71 -5.05 -15.73
C ASN A 62 -7.84 -5.98 -16.55
N LEU A 63 -7.55 -7.18 -16.04
CA LEU A 63 -6.70 -8.17 -16.68
C LEU A 63 -7.53 -9.36 -17.14
N PRO A 64 -7.09 -10.06 -18.20
CA PRO A 64 -7.70 -11.33 -18.57
C PRO A 64 -7.59 -12.32 -17.40
N GLY A 65 -8.58 -13.22 -17.29
CA GLY A 65 -8.73 -14.10 -16.12
C GLY A 65 -7.51 -14.96 -15.82
N GLU A 66 -6.78 -15.39 -16.86
CA GLU A 66 -5.57 -16.21 -16.72
C GLU A 66 -4.40 -15.43 -16.09
N ASP A 67 -4.12 -14.22 -16.58
CA ASP A 67 -3.07 -13.35 -16.03
C ASP A 67 -3.40 -12.92 -14.59
N TYR A 68 -4.67 -12.60 -14.33
CA TYR A 68 -5.13 -12.35 -12.96
C TYR A 68 -4.94 -13.57 -12.06
N GLN A 69 -5.26 -14.78 -12.52
CA GLN A 69 -5.09 -15.99 -11.72
C GLN A 69 -3.61 -16.27 -11.40
N ARG A 70 -2.70 -16.05 -12.36
CA ARG A 70 -1.26 -16.15 -12.15
C ARG A 70 -0.77 -15.13 -11.13
N ILE A 71 -1.17 -13.86 -11.27
CA ILE A 71 -0.85 -12.81 -10.30
C ILE A 71 -1.44 -13.16 -8.93
N ALA A 72 -2.71 -13.57 -8.83
CA ALA A 72 -3.35 -13.90 -7.56
C ALA A 72 -2.70 -15.10 -6.84
N ALA A 73 -2.24 -16.11 -7.59
CA ALA A 73 -1.52 -17.26 -7.04
C ALA A 73 -0.16 -16.87 -6.45
N GLU A 74 0.53 -15.91 -7.05
CA GLU A 74 1.86 -15.47 -6.62
C GLU A 74 1.83 -14.32 -5.59
N PHE A 75 0.87 -13.41 -5.75
CA PHE A 75 0.64 -12.21 -4.94
C PHE A 75 0.12 -12.52 -3.54
N GLY A 76 -0.57 -13.66 -3.33
CA GLY A 76 -1.32 -14.00 -2.12
C GLY A 76 -0.59 -13.73 -0.78
N PHE A 77 -1.29 -13.88 0.36
CA PHE A 77 -0.91 -13.42 1.73
C PHE A 77 0.58 -13.53 2.15
N ILE A 78 1.34 -14.43 1.53
CA ILE A 78 2.77 -14.70 1.72
C ILE A 78 3.70 -13.69 1.00
N TRP A 79 3.22 -12.84 0.08
CA TRP A 79 4.06 -11.84 -0.60
C TRP A 79 4.99 -11.12 0.37
N PHE A 80 4.43 -10.60 1.47
CA PHE A 80 5.18 -9.75 2.40
C PHE A 80 6.43 -10.46 2.91
N TRP A 81 6.33 -11.77 3.10
CA TRP A 81 7.32 -12.64 3.72
C TRP A 81 8.35 -13.23 2.74
N ASN A 82 8.02 -13.36 1.44
CA ASN A 82 8.90 -14.01 0.48
C ASN A 82 9.38 -13.07 -0.66
N PRO A 83 10.61 -12.54 -0.60
CA PRO A 83 11.13 -11.60 -1.60
C PRO A 83 11.31 -12.23 -3.00
N GLY A 84 11.47 -13.56 -3.09
CA GLY A 84 11.54 -14.26 -4.37
C GLY A 84 10.22 -14.18 -5.14
N ARG A 85 9.10 -14.42 -4.45
CA ARG A 85 7.75 -14.27 -5.02
C ARG A 85 7.42 -12.83 -5.36
N ARG A 86 8.00 -11.84 -4.67
CA ARG A 86 7.80 -10.42 -5.00
C ARG A 86 8.25 -10.06 -6.42
N LYS A 87 9.34 -10.65 -6.91
CA LYS A 87 9.83 -10.34 -8.25
C LYS A 87 8.95 -11.03 -9.31
N GLN A 88 8.50 -12.24 -9.01
CA GLN A 88 7.78 -13.09 -9.95
C GLN A 88 6.43 -12.48 -10.38
N TRP A 89 5.57 -12.09 -9.44
CA TRP A 89 4.26 -11.54 -9.82
C TRP A 89 4.38 -10.14 -10.45
N GLN A 90 5.48 -9.41 -10.18
CA GLN A 90 5.78 -8.13 -10.84
C GLN A 90 6.07 -8.33 -12.31
N TYR A 91 6.88 -9.35 -12.64
CA TYR A 91 7.13 -9.73 -14.03
C TYR A 91 5.83 -10.15 -14.72
N VAL A 92 5.00 -10.97 -14.06
CA VAL A 92 3.70 -11.38 -14.62
C VAL A 92 2.77 -10.17 -14.84
N ALA A 93 2.75 -9.23 -13.90
CA ALA A 93 1.97 -8.00 -14.04
C ALA A 93 2.50 -7.10 -15.17
N GLU A 94 3.81 -7.07 -15.41
CA GLU A 94 4.41 -6.31 -16.51
C GLU A 94 4.19 -6.99 -17.87
N GLU A 95 4.21 -8.32 -17.91
CA GLU A 95 3.94 -9.15 -19.10
C GLU A 95 2.48 -9.08 -19.54
N SER A 96 1.55 -8.85 -18.60
CA SER A 96 0.13 -8.70 -18.87
C SER A 96 -0.29 -7.39 -19.61
N GLY A 97 0.69 -6.71 -20.22
CA GLY A 97 0.52 -5.55 -21.08
C GLY A 97 0.50 -4.20 -20.34
N GLU A 98 0.22 -3.13 -21.08
CA GLU A 98 0.28 -1.75 -20.59
C GLU A 98 -0.60 -1.51 -19.34
N THR A 99 -1.73 -2.22 -19.26
CA THR A 99 -2.67 -2.08 -18.13
C THR A 99 -2.11 -2.67 -16.85
N GLY A 100 -1.45 -3.84 -16.92
CA GLY A 100 -0.80 -4.45 -15.76
C GLY A 100 0.42 -3.66 -15.29
N ALA A 101 1.25 -3.19 -16.23
CA ALA A 101 2.37 -2.30 -15.92
C ALA A 101 1.93 -0.99 -15.26
N ALA A 102 0.82 -0.39 -15.72
CA ALA A 102 0.25 0.82 -15.11
C ALA A 102 -0.23 0.56 -13.67
N LEU A 103 -0.97 -0.54 -13.44
CA LEU A 103 -1.42 -0.93 -12.09
C LEU A 103 -0.24 -1.18 -11.16
N LEU A 104 0.81 -1.84 -11.65
CA LEU A 104 2.04 -2.09 -10.89
C LEU A 104 2.74 -0.79 -10.48
N ARG A 105 2.82 0.19 -11.38
CA ARG A 105 3.39 1.52 -11.08
C ARG A 105 2.61 2.25 -9.99
N ILE A 106 1.28 2.26 -10.08
CA ILE A 106 0.40 2.89 -9.06
C ILE A 106 0.59 2.20 -7.71
N TRP A 107 0.57 0.87 -7.69
CA TRP A 107 0.76 0.09 -6.48
C TRP A 107 2.13 0.33 -5.84
N ARG A 108 3.21 0.36 -6.63
CA ARG A 108 4.56 0.71 -6.16
C ARG A 108 4.60 2.13 -5.58
N GLY A 109 3.99 3.10 -6.26
CA GLY A 109 3.91 4.49 -5.77
C GLY A 109 3.22 4.59 -4.42
N ASN A 110 2.09 3.89 -4.24
CA ASN A 110 1.37 3.86 -2.97
C ASN A 110 2.16 3.17 -1.84
N MET A 111 2.92 2.12 -2.14
CA MET A 111 3.79 1.49 -1.14
C MET A 111 4.93 2.39 -0.70
N VAL A 112 5.55 3.13 -1.62
CA VAL A 112 6.56 4.13 -1.27
C VAL A 112 5.92 5.18 -0.34
N LEU A 113 4.69 5.61 -0.63
CA LEU A 113 3.98 6.58 0.21
C LEU A 113 3.76 6.05 1.65
N VAL A 114 3.36 4.78 1.81
CA VAL A 114 3.24 4.14 3.14
C VAL A 114 4.59 4.11 3.88
N ILE A 115 5.68 3.78 3.18
CA ILE A 115 7.03 3.71 3.79
C ILE A 115 7.51 5.10 4.20
N VAL A 116 7.33 6.11 3.33
CA VAL A 116 7.71 7.49 3.61
C VAL A 116 6.88 8.04 4.79
N SER A 117 5.58 7.75 4.84
CA SER A 117 4.72 8.09 5.98
C SER A 117 5.28 7.53 7.30
N LEU A 118 5.59 6.23 7.35
CA LEU A 118 6.21 5.62 8.53
C LEU A 118 7.55 6.25 8.90
N ALA A 119 8.40 6.54 7.91
CA ALA A 119 9.69 7.18 8.15
C ALA A 119 9.52 8.58 8.74
N VAL A 120 8.57 9.37 8.22
CA VAL A 120 8.24 10.71 8.76
C VAL A 120 7.73 10.58 10.20
N MET A 121 6.84 9.64 10.50
CA MET A 121 6.37 9.42 11.88
C MET A 121 7.51 9.03 12.81
N ALA A 122 8.43 8.16 12.38
CA ALA A 122 9.58 7.77 13.18
C ALA A 122 10.53 8.95 13.45
N VAL A 123 10.78 9.80 12.44
CA VAL A 123 11.60 11.01 12.59
C VAL A 123 10.92 12.02 13.53
N LEU A 124 9.61 12.24 13.41
CA LEU A 124 8.87 13.13 14.31
C LEU A 124 8.97 12.67 15.77
N VAL A 125 8.84 11.36 16.01
CA VAL A 125 9.02 10.78 17.35
C VAL A 125 10.45 10.94 17.87
N TRP A 126 11.46 10.86 16.99
CA TRP A 126 12.86 11.07 17.38
C TRP A 126 13.19 12.53 17.70
N MET A 127 12.64 13.48 16.93
CA MET A 127 12.95 14.91 17.06
C MET A 127 12.26 15.60 18.24
N GLY A 128 11.10 15.10 18.65
CA GLY A 128 10.33 15.68 19.75
C GLY A 128 10.66 15.06 21.09
#